data_AF-A0A5E4HRS3-F1
#
_entry.id   AF-A0A5E4HRS3-F1
#
_cell.length_a   1.000
_cell.length_b   1.000
_cell.length_c   1.000
_cell.angle_alpha   90.00
_cell.angle_beta   90.00
_cell.angle_gamma   90.00
#
_symmetry.space_group_name_H-M   'P 1'
#
loop_
_entity.id
_entity.type
_entity.pdbx_description
1 polymer ?
#
loop_
_entity_poly.entity_id
_entity_poly.type
_entity_poly.pdbx_seq_one_letter_code
_entity_poly.pdbx_strand_id
1 'polypeptide(L)'
;MTSEIAIMNKYSIAMATDSAVTMRHGNGEKIKTSANKLFALSKYHPIGIMIFGNAEFMAIPWETIIKIYRKKLGIKKFDTLQEYADDFIAFLDNGNSLFPESIQRFYLLSIVYTYFNFINKNIDTQLDLVLTQKDEITEGEVKEITSNIIKAHYKEWVEADIIPSFPETHSKDIANKYGENIEEIIDEVFQETPITKRHRNQLKESAINLFTKFAKNINRTEGNSGVVIAGFGERDIFPSLRAYDMEGIVLGRLKYKLSHHDEISFENDASINAFARNEMVRAFMEGIDPSYMDAEHGYLFELFNEH
;
A
#
# COMPACT_ATOMS: atom_id res chain seq x y z
N MET A 1 -14.93 -3.47 -4.38
CA MET A 1 -14.50 -3.10 -5.74
C MET A 1 -14.50 -1.60 -5.82
N THR A 2 -13.39 -1.00 -6.24
CA THR A 2 -13.28 0.42 -6.52
C THR A 2 -12.68 0.57 -7.92
N SER A 3 -13.03 1.62 -8.64
CA SER A 3 -12.51 1.87 -9.98
C SER A 3 -12.21 3.36 -10.12
N GLU A 4 -10.96 3.66 -10.44
CA GLU A 4 -10.44 5.00 -10.59
C GLU A 4 -9.71 5.09 -11.95
N ILE A 5 -10.11 6.06 -12.77
CA ILE A 5 -9.60 6.25 -14.14
C ILE A 5 -9.25 7.71 -14.41
N ALA A 6 -8.15 7.93 -15.12
CA ALA A 6 -7.76 9.22 -15.69
C ALA A 6 -7.54 9.09 -17.20
N ILE A 7 -8.11 10.01 -17.97
CA ILE A 7 -7.92 10.12 -19.41
C ILE A 7 -7.31 11.49 -19.67
N MET A 8 -6.20 11.52 -20.41
CA MET A 8 -5.48 12.75 -20.74
C MET A 8 -5.31 12.89 -22.25
N ASN A 9 -5.29 14.13 -22.73
CA ASN A 9 -4.82 14.48 -24.07
C ASN A 9 -4.14 15.85 -24.04
N LYS A 10 -3.72 16.37 -25.21
CA LYS A 10 -3.06 17.69 -25.34
C LYS A 10 -3.85 18.89 -24.81
N TYR A 11 -5.15 18.75 -24.53
CA TYR A 11 -6.01 19.83 -24.07
C TYR A 11 -6.37 19.73 -22.59
N SER A 12 -6.60 18.53 -22.07
CA SER A 12 -7.19 18.37 -20.75
C SER A 12 -6.94 16.99 -20.13
N ILE A 13 -7.25 16.92 -18.84
CA ILE A 13 -7.41 15.69 -18.09
C ILE A 13 -8.85 15.56 -17.61
N ALA A 14 -9.43 14.37 -17.77
CA ALA A 14 -10.69 13.96 -17.17
C ALA A 14 -10.41 12.82 -16.18
N MET A 15 -10.91 12.95 -14.95
CA MET A 15 -10.79 11.92 -13.91
C MET A 15 -12.18 11.47 -13.47
N ALA A 16 -12.33 10.18 -13.21
CA ALA A 16 -13.55 9.59 -12.68
C ALA A 16 -13.24 8.52 -11.64
N THR A 17 -14.09 8.44 -10.62
CA THR A 17 -14.00 7.46 -9.54
C THR A 17 -15.38 6.88 -9.26
N ASP A 18 -15.43 5.62 -8.85
CA ASP A 18 -16.64 5.05 -8.27
C ASP A 18 -16.92 5.63 -6.86
N SER A 19 -18.14 5.46 -6.36
CA SER A 19 -18.56 5.95 -5.05
C SER A 19 -18.60 4.86 -3.96
N ALA A 20 -18.18 3.63 -4.27
CA ALA A 20 -18.25 2.52 -3.33
C ALA A 20 -17.03 2.52 -2.40
N VAL A 21 -17.30 2.48 -1.10
CA VAL A 21 -16.29 2.26 -0.05
C VAL A 21 -16.77 1.14 0.85
N THR A 22 -15.89 0.17 1.10
CA THR A 22 -16.13 -0.87 2.08
C THR A 22 -15.78 -0.33 3.46
N MET A 23 -16.77 -0.16 4.32
CA MET A 23 -16.59 0.16 5.74
C MET A 23 -16.61 -1.13 6.54
N ARG A 24 -15.56 -1.36 7.34
CA ARG A 24 -15.54 -2.44 8.33
C ARG A 24 -16.13 -1.92 9.65
N HIS A 25 -17.16 -2.58 10.17
CA HIS A 25 -17.74 -2.28 11.48
C HIS A 25 -17.95 -3.57 12.26
N GLY A 26 -17.12 -3.78 13.29
CA GLY A 26 -17.08 -5.07 14.01
C GLY A 26 -16.70 -6.22 13.08
N ASN A 27 -17.45 -7.33 13.15
CA ASN A 27 -17.25 -8.50 12.28
C ASN A 27 -17.98 -8.42 10.92
N GLY A 28 -18.57 -7.26 10.58
CA GLY A 28 -19.32 -7.06 9.34
C GLY A 28 -18.65 -6.10 8.36
N GLU A 29 -18.79 -6.38 7.07
CA GLU A 29 -18.44 -5.46 5.99
C GLU A 29 -19.71 -4.80 5.43
N LYS A 30 -19.72 -3.47 5.36
CA LYS A 30 -20.82 -2.70 4.77
C LYS A 30 -20.29 -1.85 3.63
N ILE A 31 -20.85 -2.03 2.44
CA ILE A 31 -20.55 -1.17 1.30
C ILE A 31 -21.41 0.09 1.39
N LYS A 32 -20.76 1.25 1.37
CA LYS A 32 -21.42 2.56 1.26
C LYS A 32 -21.13 3.13 -0.12
N THR A 33 -22.17 3.48 -0.86
CA THR A 33 -22.10 3.94 -2.26
C THR A 33 -22.12 5.47 -2.41
N SER A 34 -21.71 6.20 -1.38
CA SER A 34 -21.76 7.67 -1.34
C SER A 34 -20.46 8.33 -0.85
N ALA A 35 -19.35 7.61 -0.90
CA ALA A 35 -18.07 8.20 -0.57
C ALA A 35 -17.57 9.06 -1.73
N ASN A 36 -17.07 10.26 -1.42
CA ASN A 36 -16.37 11.06 -2.41
C ASN A 36 -14.90 10.63 -2.44
N LYS A 37 -14.38 10.33 -3.64
CA LYS A 37 -12.98 9.96 -3.85
C LYS A 37 -12.25 10.90 -4.81
N LEU A 38 -12.94 11.89 -5.36
CA LEU A 38 -12.37 12.85 -6.29
C LEU A 38 -12.58 14.27 -5.74
N PHE A 39 -11.49 15.01 -5.63
CA PHE A 39 -11.46 16.33 -5.01
C PHE A 39 -10.64 17.30 -5.85
N ALA A 40 -11.02 18.58 -5.80
CA ALA A 40 -10.10 19.64 -6.18
C ALA A 40 -9.03 19.79 -5.08
N LEU A 41 -7.76 19.55 -5.43
CA LEU A 41 -6.61 19.73 -4.52
C LEU A 41 -6.37 21.22 -4.29
N SER A 42 -6.45 22.02 -5.35
CA SER A 42 -6.44 23.49 -5.30
C SER A 42 -7.82 24.05 -5.64
N LYS A 43 -8.19 25.18 -5.02
CA LYS A 43 -9.40 25.94 -5.41
C LYS A 43 -9.14 26.96 -6.52
N TYR A 44 -7.86 27.25 -6.80
CA TYR A 44 -7.44 28.35 -7.67
C TYR A 44 -6.70 27.87 -8.91
N HIS A 45 -6.11 26.67 -8.83
CA HIS A 45 -5.25 26.09 -9.85
C HIS A 45 -5.85 24.76 -10.32
N PRO A 46 -5.65 24.36 -11.58
CA PRO A 46 -6.30 23.20 -12.19
C PRO A 46 -5.67 21.88 -11.72
N ILE A 47 -5.69 21.63 -10.41
CA ILE A 47 -5.10 20.44 -9.77
C ILE A 47 -6.20 19.66 -9.07
N GLY A 48 -6.43 18.43 -9.53
CA GLY A 48 -7.30 17.46 -8.90
C GLY A 48 -6.51 16.39 -8.14
N ILE A 49 -7.19 15.76 -7.18
CA ILE A 49 -6.67 14.61 -6.45
C ILE A 49 -7.77 13.55 -6.32
N MET A 50 -7.42 12.29 -6.59
CA MET A 50 -8.30 11.15 -6.41
C MET A 50 -7.68 10.12 -5.47
N ILE A 51 -8.50 9.31 -4.80
CA ILE A 51 -8.05 8.29 -3.85
C ILE A 51 -8.44 6.92 -4.39
N PHE A 52 -7.54 5.95 -4.30
CA PHE A 52 -7.81 4.54 -4.55
C PHE A 52 -7.44 3.68 -3.33
N GLY A 53 -7.97 2.46 -3.26
CA GLY A 53 -7.78 1.59 -2.09
C GLY A 53 -8.58 2.06 -0.88
N ASN A 54 -7.94 2.16 0.29
CA ASN A 54 -8.61 2.56 1.53
C ASN A 54 -9.00 4.06 1.53
N ALA A 55 -10.24 4.36 1.91
CA ALA A 55 -10.74 5.73 2.01
C ALA A 55 -10.22 6.48 3.26
N GLU A 56 -9.61 5.76 4.19
CA GLU A 56 -8.96 6.31 5.38
C GLU A 56 -7.44 6.06 5.32
N PHE A 57 -6.69 7.03 5.84
CA PHE A 57 -5.25 6.95 6.04
C PHE A 57 -4.95 7.16 7.53
N MET A 58 -4.38 6.15 8.17
CA MET A 58 -4.12 6.13 9.61
C MET A 58 -5.35 6.51 10.46
N ALA A 59 -6.50 5.89 10.15
CA ALA A 59 -7.80 6.15 10.77
C ALA A 59 -8.36 7.58 10.58
N ILE A 60 -7.83 8.33 9.61
CA ILE A 60 -8.33 9.66 9.22
C ILE A 60 -8.88 9.60 7.80
N PRO A 61 -10.12 10.04 7.55
CA PRO A 61 -10.65 10.12 6.19
C PRO A 61 -9.77 10.99 5.29
N TRP A 62 -9.45 10.50 4.10
CA TRP A 62 -8.67 11.26 3.12
C TRP A 62 -9.29 12.61 2.77
N GLU A 63 -10.63 12.68 2.71
CA GLU A 63 -11.35 13.93 2.51
C GLU A 63 -10.94 15.01 3.53
N THR A 64 -10.77 14.62 4.80
CA THR A 64 -10.33 15.53 5.87
C THR A 64 -8.91 16.00 5.63
N ILE A 65 -7.99 15.07 5.34
CA ILE A 65 -6.58 15.35 5.06
C ILE A 65 -6.45 16.33 3.88
N ILE A 66 -7.13 16.04 2.77
CA ILE A 66 -7.13 16.84 1.54
C ILE A 66 -7.70 18.23 1.81
N LYS A 67 -8.80 18.34 2.56
CA LYS A 67 -9.40 19.64 2.90
C LYS A 67 -8.47 20.50 3.76
N ILE A 68 -7.75 19.90 4.70
CA ILE A 68 -6.78 20.60 5.56
C ILE A 68 -5.58 21.04 4.73
N TYR A 69 -5.03 20.16 3.89
CA TYR A 69 -3.96 20.51 2.96
C TYR A 69 -4.37 21.65 2.03
N ARG A 70 -5.54 21.56 1.39
CA ARG A 70 -6.04 22.59 0.47
C ARG A 70 -6.16 23.96 1.14
N LYS A 71 -6.53 24.01 2.42
CA LYS A 71 -6.55 25.25 3.19
C LYS A 71 -5.14 25.80 3.41
N LYS A 72 -4.15 24.93 3.67
CA LYS A 72 -2.73 25.30 3.78
C LYS A 72 -2.16 25.78 2.45
N LEU A 73 -2.46 25.08 1.35
CA LEU A 73 -2.02 25.44 0.00
C LEU A 73 -2.51 26.84 -0.39
N GLY A 74 -3.77 27.16 -0.07
CA GLY A 74 -4.31 28.51 -0.29
C GLY A 74 -4.23 28.91 -1.77
N ILE A 75 -3.67 30.08 -2.04
CA ILE A 75 -3.44 30.60 -3.40
C ILE A 75 -2.07 30.22 -3.99
N LYS A 76 -1.24 29.48 -3.23
CA LYS A 76 0.10 29.10 -3.66
C LYS A 76 0.02 28.32 -4.98
N LYS A 77 0.98 28.61 -5.86
CA LYS A 77 1.12 27.98 -7.16
C LYS A 77 2.53 27.44 -7.35
N PHE A 78 2.67 26.48 -8.25
CA PHE A 78 3.94 25.89 -8.62
C PHE A 78 4.09 25.81 -10.13
N ASP A 79 5.34 25.75 -10.60
CA ASP A 79 5.64 25.75 -12.02
C ASP A 79 5.24 24.41 -12.67
N THR A 80 5.29 23.30 -11.92
CA THR A 80 4.99 21.95 -12.41
C THR A 80 4.01 21.19 -11.52
N LEU A 81 3.29 20.21 -12.08
CA LEU A 81 2.47 19.28 -11.29
C LEU A 81 3.30 18.52 -10.24
N GLN A 82 4.54 18.17 -10.59
CA GLN A 82 5.44 17.48 -9.67
C GLN A 82 5.60 18.25 -8.35
N GLU A 83 5.79 19.57 -8.42
CA GLU A 83 5.94 20.39 -7.22
C GLU A 83 4.67 20.44 -6.36
N TYR A 84 3.47 20.38 -6.96
CA TYR A 84 2.24 20.21 -6.20
C TYR A 84 2.21 18.86 -5.46
N ALA A 85 2.61 17.79 -6.14
CA ALA A 85 2.66 16.46 -5.54
C ALA A 85 3.70 16.39 -4.42
N ASP A 86 4.89 16.93 -4.64
CA ASP A 86 5.97 16.96 -3.66
C ASP A 86 5.59 17.81 -2.43
N ASP A 87 4.89 18.94 -2.61
CA ASP A 87 4.38 19.75 -1.48
C ASP A 87 3.28 19.01 -0.69
N PHE A 88 2.41 18.24 -1.36
CA PHE A 88 1.41 17.40 -0.71
C PHE A 88 2.06 16.27 0.11
N ILE A 89 3.04 15.58 -0.45
CA ILE A 89 3.80 14.53 0.25
C ILE A 89 4.57 15.13 1.43
N ALA A 90 5.25 16.27 1.24
CA ALA A 90 5.97 16.96 2.31
C ALA A 90 5.06 17.44 3.44
N PHE A 91 3.78 17.72 3.16
CA PHE A 91 2.77 18.03 4.19
C PHE A 91 2.45 16.83 5.09
N LEU A 92 2.57 15.61 4.58
CA LEU A 92 2.37 14.37 5.33
C LEU A 92 3.66 13.93 6.04
N ASP A 93 4.84 14.12 5.41
CA ASP A 93 6.15 13.58 5.83
C ASP A 93 6.92 14.43 6.88
N ASN A 94 6.31 15.48 7.44
CA ASN A 94 6.99 16.41 8.35
C ASN A 94 6.24 16.64 9.67
N GLY A 95 5.94 15.57 10.40
CA GLY A 95 5.47 15.68 11.79
C GLY A 95 4.20 16.52 11.94
N ASN A 96 3.23 16.30 11.07
CA ASN A 96 1.97 17.03 11.10
C ASN A 96 1.13 16.62 12.33
N SER A 97 0.50 17.59 13.00
CA SER A 97 -0.40 17.36 14.13
C SER A 97 -1.61 16.48 13.80
N LEU A 98 -1.88 16.24 12.51
CA LEU A 98 -2.85 15.26 12.05
C LEU A 98 -2.56 13.84 12.56
N PHE A 99 -1.29 13.47 12.69
CA PHE A 99 -0.89 12.12 13.06
C PHE A 99 -0.16 12.16 14.41
N PRO A 100 -0.88 12.32 15.53
CA PRO A 100 -0.25 12.35 16.84
C PRO A 100 0.46 11.03 17.12
N GLU A 101 1.46 11.07 18.00
CA GLU A 101 2.28 9.91 18.34
C GLU A 101 1.47 8.67 18.76
N SER A 102 0.35 8.86 19.46
CA SER A 102 -0.54 7.77 19.86
C SER A 102 -1.14 7.01 18.67
N ILE A 103 -1.52 7.71 17.60
CA ILE A 103 -2.03 7.11 16.36
C ILE A 103 -0.92 6.40 15.60
N GLN A 104 0.27 7.00 15.54
CA GLN A 104 1.43 6.36 14.91
C GLN A 104 1.86 5.09 15.65
N ARG A 105 1.87 5.13 17.00
CA ARG A 105 2.13 3.95 17.85
C ARG A 105 1.08 2.88 17.63
N PHE A 106 -0.21 3.24 17.66
CA PHE A 106 -1.29 2.29 17.44
C PHE A 106 -1.15 1.61 16.07
N TYR A 107 -0.98 2.40 15.00
CA TYR A 107 -0.72 1.89 13.66
C TYR A 107 0.45 0.91 13.64
N LEU A 108 1.63 1.31 14.17
CA LEU A 108 2.81 0.46 14.18
C LEU A 108 2.54 -0.89 14.87
N LEU A 109 1.96 -0.86 16.07
CA LEU A 109 1.70 -2.07 16.84
C LEU A 109 0.67 -2.98 16.16
N SER A 110 -0.43 -2.43 15.63
CA SER A 110 -1.43 -3.22 14.89
C SER A 110 -0.84 -3.88 13.66
N ILE A 111 0.06 -3.18 12.96
CA ILE A 111 0.73 -3.64 11.75
C ILE A 111 1.77 -4.73 12.05
N VAL A 112 2.52 -4.61 13.15
CA VAL A 112 3.42 -5.66 13.64
C VAL A 112 2.64 -6.89 14.09
N TYR A 113 1.59 -6.70 14.89
CA TYR A 113 0.72 -7.77 15.37
C TYR A 113 0.10 -8.58 14.22
N THR A 114 -0.44 -7.89 13.22
CA THR A 114 -1.03 -8.53 12.03
C THR A 114 0.02 -9.33 11.26
N TYR A 115 1.22 -8.78 11.10
CA TYR A 115 2.30 -9.45 10.38
C TYR A 115 2.82 -10.69 11.10
N PHE A 116 2.99 -10.62 12.42
CA PHE A 116 3.39 -11.80 13.20
C PHE A 116 2.32 -12.88 13.23
N ASN A 117 1.03 -12.52 13.32
CA ASN A 117 -0.05 -13.49 13.18
C ASN A 117 -0.07 -14.14 11.79
N PHE A 118 0.26 -13.40 10.73
CA PHE A 118 0.42 -13.97 9.40
C PHE A 118 1.55 -15.00 9.35
N ILE A 119 2.70 -14.69 9.95
CA ILE A 119 3.81 -15.65 10.07
C ILE A 119 3.38 -16.88 10.89
N ASN A 120 2.72 -16.67 12.03
CA ASN A 120 2.28 -17.76 12.90
C ASN A 120 1.29 -18.68 12.16
N LYS A 121 0.32 -18.08 11.45
CA LYS A 121 -0.62 -18.83 10.61
C LYS A 121 0.07 -19.61 9.49
N ASN A 122 1.14 -19.05 8.88
CA ASN A 122 1.93 -19.79 7.88
C ASN A 122 2.62 -21.00 8.52
N ILE A 123 3.09 -20.88 9.76
CA ILE A 123 3.63 -22.01 10.54
C ILE A 123 2.55 -23.06 10.75
N ASP A 124 1.40 -22.67 11.31
CA ASP A 124 0.28 -23.57 11.58
C ASP A 124 -0.17 -24.30 10.31
N THR A 125 -0.30 -23.58 9.20
CA THR A 125 -0.70 -24.16 7.91
C THR A 125 0.29 -25.21 7.41
N GLN A 126 1.60 -24.99 7.58
CA GLN A 126 2.62 -25.96 7.18
C GLN A 126 2.67 -27.17 8.12
N LEU A 127 2.43 -26.97 9.41
CA LEU A 127 2.31 -28.06 10.38
C LEU A 127 1.09 -28.94 10.06
N ASP A 128 -0.06 -28.33 9.77
CA ASP A 128 -1.29 -29.03 9.36
C ASP A 128 -1.06 -29.87 8.11
N LEU A 129 -0.36 -29.34 7.09
CA LEU A 129 -0.02 -30.09 5.88
C LEU A 129 0.82 -31.33 6.18
N VAL A 130 1.79 -31.25 7.09
CA VAL A 130 2.59 -32.41 7.49
C VAL A 130 1.73 -33.44 8.23
N LEU A 131 0.84 -33.00 9.12
CA LEU A 131 -0.10 -33.87 9.84
C LEU A 131 -1.13 -34.55 8.91
N THR A 132 -1.46 -33.97 7.76
CA THR A 132 -2.28 -34.67 6.76
C THR A 132 -1.52 -35.79 6.04
N GLN A 133 -0.19 -35.76 6.05
CA GLN A 133 0.68 -36.73 5.36
C GLN A 133 1.28 -37.77 6.31
N LYS A 134 1.31 -37.49 7.62
CA LYS A 134 1.83 -38.35 8.68
C LYS A 134 0.92 -38.28 9.91
N ASP A 135 0.69 -39.43 10.56
CA ASP A 135 -0.15 -39.52 11.75
C ASP A 135 0.42 -38.80 13.00
N GLU A 136 1.73 -38.54 13.05
CA GLU A 136 2.39 -37.84 14.16
C GLU A 136 3.46 -36.85 13.65
N ILE A 137 3.61 -35.73 14.37
CA ILE A 137 4.65 -34.73 14.14
C ILE A 137 5.60 -34.68 15.35
N THR A 138 6.90 -34.71 15.07
CA THR A 138 7.93 -34.66 16.12
C THR A 138 8.24 -33.22 16.52
N GLU A 139 8.70 -33.02 17.77
CA GLU A 139 9.15 -31.69 18.25
C GLU A 139 10.29 -31.12 17.39
N GLY A 140 11.12 -31.99 16.80
CA GLY A 140 12.18 -31.61 15.86
C GLY A 140 11.63 -31.03 14.56
N GLU A 141 10.63 -31.67 13.97
CA GLU A 141 9.95 -31.19 12.75
C GLU A 141 9.26 -29.84 13.00
N VAL A 142 8.58 -29.67 14.14
CA VAL A 142 7.95 -28.39 14.51
C VAL A 142 8.99 -27.26 14.59
N LYS A 143 10.12 -27.49 15.27
CA LYS A 143 11.23 -26.52 15.36
C LYS A 143 11.82 -26.19 13.99
N GLU A 144 11.97 -27.19 13.12
CA GLU A 144 12.53 -27.00 11.78
C GLU A 144 11.60 -26.16 10.90
N ILE A 145 10.31 -26.52 10.83
CA ILE A 145 9.30 -25.79 10.07
C ILE A 145 9.21 -24.34 10.54
N THR A 146 9.13 -24.15 11.86
CA THR A 146 9.13 -22.82 12.49
C THR A 146 10.36 -22.01 12.08
N SER A 147 11.55 -22.61 12.16
CA SER A 147 12.80 -21.95 11.80
C SER A 147 12.85 -21.56 10.31
N ASN A 148 12.39 -22.46 9.44
CA ASN A 148 12.42 -22.25 8.00
C ASN A 148 11.48 -21.11 7.58
N ILE A 149 10.28 -21.05 8.14
CA ILE A 149 9.30 -19.99 7.82
C ILE A 149 9.78 -18.63 8.31
N ILE A 150 10.26 -18.54 9.57
CA ILE A 150 10.79 -17.28 10.11
C ILE A 150 12.00 -16.81 9.30
N LYS A 151 12.90 -17.72 8.92
CA LYS A 151 14.06 -17.40 8.08
C LYS A 151 13.66 -16.94 6.68
N ALA A 152 12.64 -17.55 6.07
CA ALA A 152 12.15 -17.16 4.76
C ALA A 152 11.63 -15.72 4.78
N HIS A 153 10.74 -15.39 5.73
CA HIS A 153 10.26 -14.02 5.93
C HIS A 153 11.38 -13.02 6.23
N TYR A 154 12.34 -13.39 7.08
CA TYR A 154 13.48 -12.54 7.39
C TYR A 154 14.33 -12.25 6.15
N LYS A 155 14.60 -13.27 5.33
CA LYS A 155 15.39 -13.13 4.10
C LYS A 155 14.77 -12.12 3.13
N GLU A 156 13.44 -12.14 2.98
CA GLU A 156 12.73 -11.17 2.12
C GLU A 156 12.98 -9.72 2.56
N TRP A 157 13.04 -9.45 3.87
CA TRP A 157 13.35 -8.11 4.39
C TRP A 157 14.81 -7.73 4.26
N VAL A 158 15.74 -8.68 4.41
CA VAL A 158 17.17 -8.42 4.23
C VAL A 158 17.44 -7.99 2.79
N GLU A 159 16.83 -8.68 1.82
CA GLU A 159 16.99 -8.43 0.38
C GLU A 159 16.16 -7.24 -0.13
N ALA A 160 15.24 -6.72 0.67
CA ALA A 160 14.41 -5.58 0.31
C ALA A 160 15.19 -4.24 0.30
N ASP A 161 14.81 -3.39 -0.65
CA ASP A 161 15.37 -2.05 -0.82
C ASP A 161 14.97 -1.12 0.33
N ILE A 162 15.94 -0.33 0.78
CA ILE A 162 15.74 0.73 1.77
C ILE A 162 15.05 1.91 1.09
N ILE A 163 14.17 2.59 1.82
CA ILE A 163 13.53 3.81 1.37
C ILE A 163 14.56 4.96 1.41
N PRO A 164 14.97 5.54 0.25
CA PRO A 164 16.06 6.52 0.23
C PRO A 164 15.74 7.83 0.97
N SER A 165 14.47 8.18 1.11
CA SER A 165 14.04 9.39 1.82
C SER A 165 14.14 9.29 3.34
N PHE A 166 14.40 8.10 3.89
CA PHE A 166 14.45 7.90 5.34
C PHE A 166 15.85 8.18 5.88
N PRO A 167 15.98 8.90 7.02
CA PRO A 167 17.26 9.02 7.70
C PRO A 167 17.84 7.66 8.04
N GLU A 168 19.16 7.50 7.93
CA GLU A 168 19.85 6.24 8.29
C GLU A 168 19.58 5.81 9.75
N THR A 169 19.26 6.78 10.62
CA THR A 169 18.92 6.52 12.03
C THR A 169 17.52 5.98 12.22
N HIS A 170 16.61 6.11 11.23
CA HIS A 170 15.19 5.88 11.43
C HIS A 170 14.87 4.46 11.92
N SER A 171 15.54 3.44 11.36
CA SER A 171 15.42 2.05 11.83
C SER A 171 15.86 1.89 13.29
N LYS A 172 16.93 2.59 13.71
CA LYS A 172 17.41 2.60 15.10
C LYS A 172 16.44 3.34 16.02
N ASP A 173 15.86 4.44 15.54
CA ASP A 173 14.90 5.25 16.30
C ASP A 173 13.61 4.44 16.58
N ILE A 174 13.13 3.68 15.60
CA ILE A 174 12.02 2.73 15.78
C ILE A 174 12.40 1.64 16.78
N ALA A 175 13.59 1.03 16.63
CA ALA A 175 14.05 -0.02 17.53
C ALA A 175 14.16 0.46 18.98
N ASN A 176 14.67 1.67 19.20
CA ASN A 176 14.81 2.27 20.52
C ASN A 176 13.45 2.61 21.15
N LYS A 177 12.51 3.13 20.36
CA LYS A 177 11.22 3.60 20.89
C LYS A 177 10.19 2.48 21.07
N TYR A 178 10.13 1.54 20.14
CA TYR A 178 9.08 0.52 20.08
C TYR A 178 9.62 -0.91 20.28
N GLY A 179 10.92 -1.08 20.50
CA GLY A 179 11.56 -2.39 20.60
C GLY A 179 11.01 -3.27 21.72
N GLU A 180 10.63 -2.69 22.87
CA GLU A 180 9.99 -3.44 23.96
C GLU A 180 8.57 -3.86 23.58
N ASN A 181 7.77 -2.96 22.99
CA ASN A 181 6.42 -3.31 22.55
C ASN A 181 6.41 -4.38 21.44
N ILE A 182 7.43 -4.38 20.57
CA ILE A 182 7.58 -5.45 19.57
C ILE A 182 7.88 -6.79 20.25
N GLU A 183 8.71 -6.82 21.29
CA GLU A 183 8.98 -8.05 22.06
C GLU A 183 7.72 -8.55 22.78
N GLU A 184 6.92 -7.66 23.37
CA GLU A 184 5.62 -8.01 23.98
C GLU A 184 4.70 -8.69 22.95
N ILE A 185 4.64 -8.19 21.72
CA ILE A 185 3.85 -8.80 20.65
C ILE A 185 4.45 -10.16 20.22
N ILE A 186 5.77 -10.30 20.19
CA ILE A 186 6.40 -11.61 19.91
C ILE A 186 5.98 -12.63 20.98
N ASP A 187 6.01 -12.23 22.26
CA ASP A 187 5.61 -13.08 23.37
C ASP A 187 4.14 -13.48 23.27
N GLU A 188 3.25 -12.54 22.94
CA GLU A 188 1.83 -12.80 22.78
C GLU A 188 1.53 -13.75 21.60
N VAL A 189 2.07 -13.45 20.42
CA VAL A 189 1.73 -14.17 19.18
C VAL A 189 2.36 -15.56 19.13
N PHE A 190 3.60 -15.72 19.61
CA PHE A 190 4.36 -16.96 19.50
C PHE A 190 4.45 -17.73 20.83
N GLN A 191 3.56 -17.47 21.80
CA GLN A 191 3.57 -18.11 23.12
C GLN A 191 3.63 -19.66 23.08
N GLU A 192 2.93 -20.28 22.12
CA GLU A 192 2.85 -21.73 21.95
C GLU A 192 3.81 -22.25 20.86
N THR A 193 4.57 -21.37 20.23
CA THR A 193 5.46 -21.71 19.11
C THR A 193 6.91 -21.79 19.57
N PRO A 194 7.66 -22.86 19.23
CA PRO A 194 9.04 -23.01 19.69
C PRO A 194 10.00 -22.07 18.96
N ILE A 195 10.15 -20.84 19.48
CA ILE A 195 11.07 -19.83 18.94
C ILE A 195 12.35 -19.70 19.77
N THR A 196 13.49 -19.57 19.08
CA THR A 196 14.80 -19.35 19.69
C THR A 196 15.11 -17.86 19.84
N LYS A 197 16.14 -17.51 20.62
CA LYS A 197 16.66 -16.11 20.67
C LYS A 197 17.03 -15.57 19.28
N ARG A 198 17.54 -16.42 18.39
CA ARG A 198 17.83 -16.04 17.00
C ARG A 198 16.56 -15.69 16.23
N HIS A 199 15.50 -16.50 16.37
CA HIS A 199 14.21 -16.23 15.74
C HIS A 199 13.62 -14.89 16.23
N ARG A 200 13.70 -14.61 17.53
CA ARG A 200 13.26 -13.33 18.11
C ARG A 200 13.96 -12.13 17.47
N ASN A 201 15.29 -12.18 17.35
CA ASN A 201 16.03 -11.11 16.68
C ASN A 201 15.59 -10.93 15.22
N GLN A 202 15.38 -12.02 14.48
CA GLN A 202 14.91 -11.98 13.10
C GLN A 202 13.51 -11.38 12.98
N LEU A 203 12.59 -11.75 13.89
CA LEU A 203 11.24 -11.19 13.94
C LEU A 203 11.28 -9.69 14.25
N LYS A 204 12.09 -9.27 15.22
CA LYS A 204 12.26 -7.86 15.59
C LYS A 204 12.83 -7.02 14.45
N GLU A 205 13.88 -7.50 13.78
CA GLU A 205 14.43 -6.83 12.61
C GLU A 205 13.42 -6.77 11.46
N SER A 206 12.67 -7.86 11.22
CA SER A 206 11.59 -7.87 10.22
C SER A 206 10.52 -6.84 10.55
N ALA A 207 10.10 -6.74 11.82
CA ALA A 207 9.12 -5.76 12.27
C ALA A 207 9.58 -4.32 12.07
N ILE A 208 10.86 -4.02 12.27
CA ILE A 208 11.41 -2.69 11.98
C ILE A 208 11.42 -2.45 10.46
N ASN A 209 11.86 -3.44 9.68
CA ASN A 209 11.92 -3.36 8.22
C ASN A 209 10.55 -3.15 7.56
N LEU A 210 9.45 -3.58 8.20
CA LEU A 210 8.08 -3.25 7.76
C LEU A 210 7.87 -1.75 7.54
N PHE A 211 8.59 -0.91 8.28
CA PHE A 211 8.41 0.54 8.24
C PHE A 211 9.53 1.25 7.48
N THR A 212 10.62 0.56 7.12
CA THR A 212 11.80 1.20 6.50
C THR A 212 12.16 0.66 5.12
N LYS A 213 11.48 -0.39 4.66
CA LYS A 213 11.75 -1.08 3.40
C LYS A 213 10.47 -1.47 2.64
N PHE A 214 10.61 -1.76 1.35
CA PHE A 214 9.56 -2.36 0.52
C PHE A 214 9.93 -3.79 0.11
N ALA A 215 9.34 -4.79 0.77
CA ALA A 215 9.54 -6.20 0.39
C ALA A 215 8.63 -6.58 -0.79
N LYS A 216 9.18 -7.25 -1.80
CA LYS A 216 8.50 -7.56 -3.07
C LYS A 216 7.34 -8.55 -2.93
N ASN A 217 7.50 -9.55 -2.06
CA ASN A 217 6.51 -10.63 -1.91
C ASN A 217 5.56 -10.40 -0.73
N ILE A 218 5.88 -9.44 0.15
CA ILE A 218 5.03 -9.06 1.27
C ILE A 218 4.17 -7.89 0.80
N ASN A 219 3.24 -8.21 -0.10
CA ASN A 219 2.33 -7.21 -0.64
C ASN A 219 1.29 -6.84 0.42
N ARG A 220 1.48 -5.66 1.01
CA ARG A 220 0.49 -5.02 1.91
C ARG A 220 -0.56 -4.22 1.14
N THR A 221 -0.61 -4.41 -0.17
CA THR A 221 -1.50 -3.69 -1.09
C THR A 221 -2.98 -3.93 -0.79
N GLU A 222 -3.33 -5.04 -0.13
CA GLU A 222 -4.68 -5.29 0.40
C GLU A 222 -4.92 -4.49 1.69
N GLY A 223 -5.09 -3.17 1.55
CA GLY A 223 -5.45 -2.28 2.66
C GLY A 223 -4.76 -0.93 2.64
N ASN A 224 -3.70 -0.79 1.83
CA ASN A 224 -3.07 0.50 1.61
C ASN A 224 -4.00 1.41 0.79
N SER A 225 -3.91 2.70 1.09
CA SER A 225 -4.56 3.74 0.29
C SER A 225 -3.55 4.31 -0.68
N GLY A 226 -4.02 4.79 -1.82
CA GLY A 226 -3.19 5.58 -2.71
C GLY A 226 -3.89 6.85 -3.15
N VAL A 227 -3.10 7.78 -3.66
CA VAL A 227 -3.59 9.06 -4.17
C VAL A 227 -3.06 9.27 -5.58
N VAL A 228 -3.88 9.84 -6.45
CA VAL A 228 -3.48 10.33 -7.77
C VAL A 228 -3.65 11.83 -7.80
N ILE A 229 -2.58 12.56 -8.08
CA ILE A 229 -2.57 14.01 -8.24
C ILE A 229 -2.35 14.31 -9.71
N ALA A 230 -3.23 15.11 -10.30
CA ALA A 230 -3.22 15.34 -11.74
C ALA A 230 -3.74 16.73 -12.12
N GLY A 231 -3.24 17.27 -13.22
CA GLY A 231 -3.54 18.65 -13.61
C GLY A 231 -2.41 19.33 -14.38
N PHE A 232 -2.34 20.66 -14.23
CA PHE A 232 -1.35 21.51 -14.88
C PHE A 232 -0.66 22.42 -13.86
N GLY A 233 0.66 22.41 -13.82
CA GLY A 233 1.48 23.48 -13.25
C GLY A 233 1.48 24.73 -14.14
N GLU A 234 2.03 25.83 -13.63
CA GLU A 234 2.03 27.12 -14.34
C GLU A 234 2.83 27.11 -15.65
N ARG A 235 3.83 26.23 -15.76
CA ARG A 235 4.68 26.07 -16.94
C ARG A 235 4.43 24.77 -17.69
N ASP A 236 3.51 23.93 -17.21
CA ASP A 236 3.13 22.71 -17.88
C ASP A 236 2.29 23.07 -19.10
N ILE A 237 2.82 22.76 -20.30
CA ILE A 237 2.10 22.98 -21.57
C ILE A 237 0.94 21.99 -21.72
N PHE A 238 1.13 20.78 -21.19
CA PHE A 238 0.23 19.64 -21.30
C PHE A 238 -0.04 19.04 -19.91
N PRO A 239 -1.15 18.30 -19.72
CA PRO A 239 -1.45 17.70 -18.43
C PRO A 239 -0.48 16.57 -18.09
N SER A 240 -0.30 16.35 -16.80
CA SER A 240 0.39 15.19 -16.26
C SER A 240 -0.39 14.59 -15.09
N LEU A 241 0.05 13.41 -14.63
CA LEU A 241 -0.47 12.75 -13.44
C LEU A 241 0.66 12.06 -12.68
N ARG A 242 0.52 11.99 -11.34
CA ARG A 242 1.38 11.17 -10.47
C ARG A 242 0.53 10.41 -9.46
N ALA A 243 0.73 9.11 -9.37
CA ALA A 243 0.07 8.23 -8.42
C ALA A 243 1.05 7.71 -7.37
N TYR A 244 0.62 7.70 -6.12
CA TYR A 244 1.41 7.29 -4.97
C TYR A 244 0.67 6.25 -4.16
N ASP A 245 1.36 5.18 -3.81
CA ASP A 245 0.92 4.22 -2.80
C ASP A 245 1.36 4.73 -1.42
N MET A 246 0.42 4.78 -0.47
CA MET A 246 0.61 5.32 0.87
C MET A 246 0.45 4.21 1.91
N GLU A 247 1.50 3.93 2.70
CA GLU A 247 1.41 2.90 3.74
C GLU A 247 1.05 3.47 5.11
N GLY A 248 1.82 4.44 5.59
CA GLY A 248 1.63 4.99 6.94
C GLY A 248 2.77 5.88 7.40
N ILE A 249 2.59 6.49 8.57
CA ILE A 249 3.56 7.40 9.18
C ILE A 249 4.05 6.81 10.51
N VAL A 250 5.36 6.74 10.69
CA VAL A 250 6.02 6.33 11.93
C VAL A 250 7.12 7.32 12.26
N LEU A 251 7.18 7.77 13.52
CA LEU A 251 8.10 8.82 13.97
C LEU A 251 8.09 10.07 13.06
N GLY A 252 6.90 10.43 12.58
CA GLY A 252 6.70 11.57 11.69
C GLY A 252 7.22 11.39 10.26
N ARG A 253 7.67 10.20 9.87
CA ARG A 253 8.09 9.86 8.51
C ARG A 253 7.05 9.05 7.78
N LEU A 254 6.67 9.51 6.60
CA LEU A 254 5.71 8.87 5.72
C LEU A 254 6.41 7.82 4.88
N LYS A 255 5.95 6.57 4.97
CA LYS A 255 6.30 5.51 4.03
C LYS A 255 5.34 5.56 2.83
N TYR A 256 5.89 5.89 1.66
CA TYR A 256 5.15 5.99 0.40
C TYR A 256 6.02 5.60 -0.80
N LYS A 257 5.39 5.29 -1.93
CA LYS A 257 6.06 4.97 -3.19
C LYS A 257 5.33 5.62 -4.36
N LEU A 258 6.07 6.22 -5.31
CA LEU A 258 5.51 6.60 -6.61
C LEU A 258 5.18 5.32 -7.38
N SER A 259 3.90 5.03 -7.58
CA SER A 259 3.43 3.81 -8.22
C SER A 259 3.20 3.99 -9.72
N HIS A 260 2.83 5.19 -10.14
CA HIS A 260 2.65 5.52 -11.56
C HIS A 260 2.90 7.00 -11.84
N HIS A 261 3.38 7.31 -13.03
CA HIS A 261 3.40 8.68 -13.55
C HIS A 261 3.15 8.63 -15.04
N ASP A 262 2.52 9.68 -15.56
CA ASP A 262 2.27 9.81 -16.97
C ASP A 262 2.15 11.28 -17.35
N GLU A 263 2.59 11.62 -18.55
CA GLU A 263 2.62 12.97 -19.07
C GLU A 263 2.26 12.98 -20.55
N ILE A 264 1.44 13.96 -20.93
CA ILE A 264 1.18 14.25 -22.32
C ILE A 264 2.32 15.13 -22.83
N SER A 265 2.79 14.83 -24.03
CA SER A 265 3.93 15.51 -24.64
C SER A 265 3.67 15.78 -26.12
N PHE A 266 4.68 16.30 -26.82
CA PHE A 266 4.59 16.41 -28.28
C PHE A 266 4.64 15.05 -29.00
N GLU A 267 5.17 14.02 -28.33
CA GLU A 267 5.31 12.65 -28.85
C GLU A 267 4.20 11.72 -28.35
N ASN A 268 3.55 12.08 -27.24
CA ASN A 268 2.46 11.32 -26.63
C ASN A 268 1.18 12.16 -26.55
N ASP A 269 0.21 11.88 -27.42
CA ASP A 269 -0.95 12.76 -27.64
C ASP A 269 -2.13 12.47 -26.70
N ALA A 270 -2.21 11.26 -26.16
CA ALA A 270 -3.29 10.84 -25.27
C ALA A 270 -2.90 9.62 -24.42
N SER A 271 -3.52 9.50 -23.26
CA SER A 271 -3.33 8.35 -22.38
C SER A 271 -4.56 8.01 -21.55
N ILE A 272 -4.65 6.74 -21.15
CA ILE A 272 -5.72 6.19 -20.31
C ILE A 272 -5.05 5.41 -19.17
N ASN A 273 -5.34 5.81 -17.94
CA ASN A 273 -4.69 5.31 -16.74
C ASN A 273 -5.72 4.80 -15.73
N ALA A 274 -5.57 3.57 -15.27
CA ALA A 274 -6.43 2.93 -14.27
C ALA A 274 -5.61 2.55 -13.02
N PHE A 275 -6.17 2.79 -11.82
CA PHE A 275 -5.42 2.70 -10.56
C PHE A 275 -5.93 1.62 -9.59
N ALA A 276 -7.12 1.06 -9.83
CA ALA A 276 -7.64 -0.08 -9.06
C ALA A 276 -8.30 -1.10 -9.99
N ARG A 277 -8.26 -2.38 -9.57
CA ARG A 277 -8.76 -3.58 -10.28
C ARG A 277 -8.90 -3.36 -11.79
N ASN A 278 -7.75 -3.44 -12.47
CA ASN A 278 -7.62 -3.24 -13.91
C ASN A 278 -8.53 -4.15 -14.74
N GLU A 279 -8.99 -5.27 -14.17
CA GLU A 279 -9.90 -6.24 -14.81
C GLU A 279 -11.16 -5.58 -15.36
N MET A 280 -11.90 -4.78 -14.55
CA MET A 280 -13.15 -4.18 -15.02
C MET A 280 -12.92 -3.06 -16.06
N VAL A 281 -11.85 -2.28 -15.90
CA VAL A 281 -11.53 -1.21 -16.85
C VAL A 281 -11.06 -1.82 -18.18
N ARG A 282 -10.22 -2.86 -18.14
CA ARG A 282 -9.80 -3.60 -19.33
C ARG A 282 -10.96 -4.31 -19.99
N ALA A 283 -11.84 -4.94 -19.23
CA ALA A 283 -13.04 -5.57 -19.77
C ALA A 283 -13.91 -4.60 -20.58
N PHE A 284 -14.05 -3.37 -20.09
CA PHE A 284 -14.77 -2.32 -20.81
C PHE A 284 -14.01 -1.84 -22.06
N MET A 285 -12.70 -1.62 -21.94
CA MET A 285 -11.85 -1.12 -23.04
C MET A 285 -11.66 -2.15 -24.17
N GLU A 286 -11.47 -3.41 -23.81
CA GLU A 286 -11.18 -4.53 -24.73
C GLU A 286 -12.47 -5.24 -25.17
N GLY A 287 -13.59 -4.97 -24.50
CA GLY A 287 -14.90 -5.58 -24.78
C GLY A 287 -15.05 -7.02 -24.29
N ILE A 288 -14.03 -7.56 -23.60
CA ILE A 288 -14.00 -8.92 -23.06
C ILE A 288 -13.33 -8.92 -21.71
N ASP A 289 -13.88 -9.67 -20.74
CA ASP A 289 -13.26 -9.82 -19.43
C ASP A 289 -11.88 -10.50 -19.58
N PRO A 290 -10.78 -9.93 -19.04
CA PRO A 290 -9.45 -10.51 -19.18
C PRO A 290 -9.35 -11.94 -18.67
N SER A 291 -10.07 -12.29 -17.60
CA SER A 291 -10.06 -13.66 -17.05
C SER A 291 -10.74 -14.65 -17.99
N TYR A 292 -11.76 -14.20 -18.73
CA TYR A 292 -12.40 -15.00 -19.76
C TYR A 292 -11.49 -15.17 -20.98
N MET A 293 -10.81 -14.11 -21.41
CA MET A 293 -9.86 -14.14 -22.52
C MET A 293 -8.67 -15.07 -22.22
N ASP A 294 -8.12 -15.01 -21.00
CA ASP A 294 -7.03 -15.89 -20.56
C ASP A 294 -7.48 -17.36 -20.54
N ALA A 295 -8.71 -17.63 -20.08
CA ALA A 295 -9.28 -18.98 -20.09
C ALA A 295 -9.48 -19.49 -21.52
N GLU A 296 -10.04 -18.68 -22.42
CA GLU A 296 -10.21 -19.03 -23.84
C GLU A 296 -8.86 -19.34 -24.51
N HIS A 297 -7.86 -18.48 -24.30
CA HIS A 297 -6.51 -18.68 -24.83
C HIS A 297 -5.86 -19.95 -24.27
N GLY A 298 -6.06 -20.26 -22.99
CA GLY A 298 -5.60 -21.50 -22.37
C GLY A 298 -6.18 -22.74 -23.05
N TYR A 299 -7.49 -22.78 -23.25
CA TYR A 299 -8.15 -23.89 -23.95
C TYR A 299 -7.68 -24.00 -25.41
N LEU A 300 -7.58 -22.88 -26.13
CA LEU A 300 -7.06 -22.89 -27.51
C LEU A 300 -5.62 -23.41 -27.58
N PHE A 301 -4.76 -23.01 -26.63
CA PHE A 301 -3.38 -23.45 -26.57
C PHE A 301 -3.27 -24.96 -26.31
N GLU A 302 -4.08 -25.54 -25.42
CA GLU A 302 -4.14 -26.99 -25.22
C GLU A 302 -4.58 -27.71 -26.51
N LEU A 303 -5.64 -27.20 -27.16
CA LEU A 303 -6.22 -27.81 -28.35
C LEU A 303 -5.27 -27.81 -29.56
N PHE A 304 -4.39 -26.81 -29.67
CA PHE A 304 -3.39 -26.74 -30.73
C PHE A 304 -2.04 -27.41 -30.40
N ASN A 305 -1.76 -27.74 -29.15
CA ASN A 305 -0.54 -28.48 -28.76
C ASN A 305 -0.77 -29.99 -28.58
N GLU A 306 -2.01 -30.46 -28.62
CA GLU A 306 -2.35 -31.89 -28.72
C GLU A 306 -2.25 -32.45 -30.16
N HIS A 307 -1.71 -31.68 -31.12
CA HIS A 307 -1.49 -32.07 -32.51
C HIS A 307 -0.05 -31.82 -32.98
#